data_AF-W1V2S2-F1
#
_entry.id   AF-W1V2S2-F1
#
_cell.length_a   1.000
_cell.length_b   1.000
_cell.length_c   1.000
_cell.angle_alpha   90.00
_cell.angle_beta   90.00
_cell.angle_gamma   90.00
#
_symmetry.space_group_name_H-M   'P 1'
#
loop_
_entity.id
_entity.type
_entity.pdbx_description
1 polymer ?
#
loop_
_entity_poly.entity_id
_entity_poly.type
_entity_poly.pdbx_seq_one_letter_code
_entity_poly.pdbx_strand_id
1 'polypeptide(L)'
;EIMPIDGCAPGKISRLLQLMWAMTFALFNAQRLPDNKGPTYRTLAGYIYKIFSSQSIRYHIWRFAEKRMTQYDFDTSDECTELIGSLKGMKLRHPREDFASVVYKDFEGHQIPVMKGYERYLRLIWGDYMQLPPIEQRVAKHDAVFADLHTPYKE
;
A
#
# COMPACT_ATOMS: atom_id res chain seq x y z
N GLU A 1 -7.18 3.32 -6.57
CA GLU A 1 -5.85 3.88 -6.25
C GLU A 1 -4.81 3.13 -7.06
N ILE A 2 -3.79 3.81 -7.59
CA ILE A 2 -2.62 3.17 -8.22
C ILE A 2 -1.47 3.30 -7.23
N MET A 3 -1.01 2.19 -6.65
CA MET A 3 0.07 2.17 -5.67
C MET A 3 1.36 1.68 -6.34
N PRO A 4 2.50 2.38 -6.18
CA PRO A 4 3.76 1.92 -6.72
C PRO A 4 4.28 0.71 -5.94
N ILE A 5 5.04 -0.15 -6.64
CA ILE A 5 5.89 -1.16 -6.04
C ILE A 5 7.31 -0.59 -5.99
N ASP A 6 7.89 -0.52 -4.79
CA ASP A 6 9.18 0.12 -4.55
C ASP A 6 10.29 -0.93 -4.37
N GLY A 7 11.54 -0.54 -4.63
CA GLY A 7 12.69 -1.35 -4.26
C GLY A 7 12.74 -1.61 -2.74
N CYS A 8 12.99 -2.85 -2.34
CA CYS A 8 13.10 -3.21 -0.93
C CYS A 8 14.55 -3.02 -0.47
N ALA A 9 14.74 -2.31 0.64
CA ALA A 9 16.06 -2.20 1.25
C ALA A 9 16.65 -3.61 1.58
N PRO A 10 17.93 -3.86 1.25
CA PRO A 10 18.54 -5.20 1.33
C PRO A 10 18.95 -5.63 2.74
N GLY A 11 19.09 -4.71 3.69
CA GLY A 11 19.59 -4.97 5.05
C GLY A 11 18.54 -4.72 6.14
N LYS A 12 18.69 -5.35 7.32
CA LYS A 12 17.72 -5.19 8.42
C LYS A 12 17.58 -3.74 8.89
N ILE A 13 18.70 -3.03 9.04
CA ILE A 13 18.72 -1.64 9.51
C ILE A 13 18.16 -0.72 8.43
N SER A 14 18.63 -0.86 7.19
CA SER A 14 18.12 -0.06 6.07
C SER A 14 16.63 -0.30 5.84
N ARG A 15 16.15 -1.54 6.02
CA ARG A 15 14.73 -1.86 5.96
C ARG A 15 13.94 -1.24 7.10
N LEU A 16 14.44 -1.27 8.32
CA LEU A 16 13.80 -0.59 9.45
C LEU A 16 13.68 0.92 9.19
N LEU A 17 14.75 1.55 8.68
CA LEU A 17 14.74 2.95 8.29
C LEU A 17 13.74 3.23 7.16
N GLN A 18 13.70 2.39 6.12
CA GLN A 18 12.75 2.51 5.02
C GLN A 18 11.30 2.48 5.51
N LEU A 19 10.97 1.55 6.41
CA LEU A 19 9.64 1.45 7.02
C LEU A 19 9.31 2.65 7.91
N MET A 20 10.28 3.16 8.68
CA MET A 20 10.11 4.39 9.47
C MET A 20 9.76 5.58 8.57
N TRP A 21 10.47 5.74 7.45
CA TRP A 21 10.17 6.79 6.47
C TRP A 21 8.81 6.59 5.82
N ALA A 22 8.43 5.36 5.47
CA ALA A 22 7.12 5.06 4.91
C ALA A 22 5.97 5.38 5.88
N MET A 23 6.14 5.07 7.17
CA MET A 23 5.17 5.47 8.21
C MET A 23 5.11 6.99 8.40
N THR A 24 6.26 7.68 8.32
CA THR A 24 6.32 9.15 8.39
C THR A 24 5.60 9.77 7.20
N PHE A 25 5.86 9.26 5.98
CA PHE A 25 5.14 9.65 4.77
C PHE A 25 3.64 9.44 4.96
N ALA A 26 3.20 8.25 5.35
CA ALA A 26 1.78 7.95 5.53
C ALA A 26 1.10 8.89 6.54
N LEU A 27 1.78 9.21 7.66
CA LEU A 27 1.26 10.12 8.68
C LEU A 27 1.11 11.54 8.16
N PHE A 28 2.11 12.09 7.47
CA PHE A 28 2.10 13.50 7.07
C PHE A 28 1.46 13.75 5.70
N ASN A 29 1.42 12.76 4.81
CA ASN A 29 0.78 12.85 3.49
C ASN A 29 -0.73 12.68 3.58
N ALA A 30 -1.21 11.68 4.32
CA ALA A 30 -2.65 11.42 4.39
C ALA A 30 -3.43 12.54 5.09
N GLN A 31 -2.76 13.30 5.97
CA GLN A 31 -3.30 14.45 6.72
C GLN A 31 -4.65 14.22 7.42
N ARG A 32 -5.03 12.96 7.57
CA ARG A 32 -6.24 12.49 8.23
C ARG A 32 -5.83 11.81 9.51
N LEU A 33 -6.62 12.03 10.55
CA LEU A 33 -6.48 11.27 11.77
C LEU A 33 -6.74 9.77 11.45
N PRO A 34 -6.01 8.85 12.10
CA PRO A 34 -6.18 7.42 11.88
C PRO A 34 -7.47 6.94 12.56
N ASP A 35 -8.60 7.23 11.91
CA ASP A 35 -9.94 7.01 12.45
C ASP A 35 -10.27 5.52 12.58
N ASN A 36 -9.64 4.71 11.72
CA ASN A 36 -9.83 3.26 11.66
C ASN A 36 -8.88 2.48 12.59
N LYS A 37 -8.05 3.16 13.37
CA LYS A 37 -7.03 2.54 14.24
C LYS A 37 -7.33 2.66 15.74
N GLY A 38 -8.48 3.23 16.10
CA GLY A 38 -8.95 3.38 17.49
C GLY A 38 -8.59 4.73 18.14
N PRO A 39 -9.20 5.04 19.29
CA PRO A 39 -9.17 6.37 19.90
C PRO A 39 -7.78 6.81 20.40
N THR A 40 -6.93 5.87 20.80
CA THR A 40 -5.55 6.14 21.28
C THR A 40 -4.66 6.67 20.17
N TYR A 41 -4.63 6.00 19.02
CA TYR A 41 -3.85 6.41 17.85
C TYR A 41 -4.35 7.73 17.27
N ARG A 42 -5.67 7.98 17.29
CA ARG A 42 -6.25 9.27 16.92
C ARG A 42 -5.75 10.40 17.82
N THR A 43 -5.72 10.17 19.12
CA THR A 43 -5.28 11.17 20.10
C THR A 43 -3.80 11.51 19.94
N LEU A 44 -2.94 10.48 19.81
CA LEU A 44 -1.51 10.65 19.59
C LEU A 44 -1.21 11.40 18.29
N ALA A 45 -1.86 11.02 17.18
CA ALA A 45 -1.74 11.74 15.91
C ALA A 45 -2.21 13.20 16.03
N GLY A 46 -3.28 13.46 16.78
CA GLY A 46 -3.77 14.81 17.07
C GLY A 46 -2.72 15.70 17.75
N TYR A 47 -1.96 15.18 18.73
CA TYR A 47 -0.86 15.92 19.35
C TYR A 47 0.29 16.21 18.38
N ILE A 48 0.69 15.23 17.57
CA ILE A 48 1.72 15.41 16.55
C ILE A 48 1.30 16.50 15.56
N TYR A 49 0.05 16.48 15.11
CA TYR A 49 -0.47 17.49 14.18
C TYR A 49 -0.59 18.88 14.79
N LYS A 50 -0.78 19.01 16.12
CA LYS A 50 -0.73 20.31 16.82
C LYS A 50 0.68 20.88 16.85
N ILE A 51 1.69 20.04 17.06
CA ILE A 51 3.11 20.44 17.03
C ILE A 51 3.50 20.89 15.62
N PHE A 52 3.10 20.10 14.61
CA PHE A 52 3.35 20.41 13.20
C PHE A 52 2.08 20.93 12.52
N SER A 53 1.53 22.05 12.99
CA SER A 53 0.24 22.57 12.50
C SER A 53 0.31 23.20 11.11
N SER A 54 1.49 23.68 10.69
CA SER A 54 1.66 24.33 9.39
C SER A 54 1.64 23.34 8.23
N GLN A 55 0.78 23.60 7.26
CA GLN A 55 0.68 22.83 6.02
C GLN A 55 2.00 22.76 5.25
N SER A 56 2.77 23.86 5.25
CA SER A 56 4.07 23.91 4.59
C SER A 56 5.08 23.00 5.29
N ILE A 57 5.11 22.98 6.63
CA ILE A 57 6.03 22.10 7.37
C ILE A 57 5.68 20.63 7.11
N ARG A 58 4.40 20.27 7.19
CA ARG A 58 3.93 18.90 6.87
C ARG A 58 4.32 18.50 5.45
N TYR A 59 4.18 19.41 4.50
CA TYR A 59 4.58 19.20 3.11
C TYR A 59 6.06 18.81 3.00
N HIS A 60 6.95 19.60 3.59
CA HIS A 60 8.38 19.32 3.54
C HIS A 60 8.74 18.01 4.24
N ILE A 61 8.08 17.69 5.37
CA ILE A 61 8.28 16.41 6.07
C ILE A 61 7.91 15.23 5.18
N TRP A 62 6.70 15.21 4.61
CA TRP A 62 6.29 14.04 3.81
C TRP A 62 7.06 13.93 2.50
N ARG A 63 7.41 15.05 1.84
CA ARG A 63 8.27 15.04 0.63
C ARG A 63 9.66 14.49 0.93
N PHE A 64 10.24 14.85 2.08
CA PHE A 64 11.52 14.29 2.49
C PHE A 64 11.40 12.79 2.82
N ALA A 65 10.34 12.40 3.53
CA ALA A 65 10.07 11.01 3.85
C ALA A 65 9.86 10.16 2.59
N GLU A 66 9.12 10.66 1.60
CA GLU A 66 8.94 10.04 0.28
C GLU A 66 10.29 9.78 -0.37
N LYS A 67 11.14 10.81 -0.51
CA LYS A 67 12.48 10.66 -1.09
C LYS A 67 13.34 9.61 -0.37
N ARG A 68 13.19 9.47 0.95
CA ARG A 68 13.95 8.51 1.76
C ARG A 68 13.38 7.10 1.68
N MET A 69 12.07 6.93 1.64
CA MET A 69 11.46 5.60 1.56
C MET A 69 11.63 4.98 0.16
N THR A 70 11.62 5.80 -0.90
CA THR A 70 11.76 5.39 -2.31
C THR A 70 13.20 5.49 -2.83
N GLN A 71 14.21 5.64 -1.95
CA GLN A 71 15.62 5.78 -2.37
C GLN A 71 16.22 4.48 -2.96
N TYR A 72 15.52 3.35 -2.79
CA TYR A 72 15.92 2.05 -3.32
C TYR A 72 15.20 1.85 -4.65
N ASP A 73 15.99 1.84 -5.72
CA ASP A 73 15.50 1.69 -7.06
C ASP A 73 14.94 0.28 -7.30
N PHE A 74 13.81 0.20 -8.00
CA PHE A 74 13.12 -1.05 -8.24
C PHE A 74 13.95 -2.01 -9.11
N ASP A 75 14.59 -1.50 -10.17
CA ASP A 75 15.28 -2.33 -11.17
C ASP A 75 16.59 -2.93 -10.65
N THR A 76 17.24 -2.24 -9.72
CA THR A 76 18.51 -2.66 -9.12
C THR A 76 18.37 -3.43 -7.80
N SER A 77 17.18 -3.45 -7.20
CA SER A 77 16.93 -4.22 -5.96
C SER A 77 16.64 -5.70 -6.25
N ASP A 78 17.10 -6.60 -5.38
CA ASP A 78 16.78 -8.04 -5.48
C ASP A 78 15.31 -8.33 -5.14
N GLU A 79 14.77 -7.56 -4.20
CA GLU A 79 13.40 -7.64 -3.71
C GLU A 79 12.70 -6.29 -3.84
N CYS A 80 11.37 -6.33 -3.90
CA CYS A 80 10.49 -5.17 -3.95
C CYS A 80 9.40 -5.28 -2.86
N THR A 81 8.67 -4.19 -2.63
CA THR A 81 7.74 -4.08 -1.51
C THR A 81 6.72 -2.96 -1.73
N GLU A 82 5.56 -3.08 -1.10
CA GLU A 82 4.53 -2.03 -1.06
C GLU A 82 4.77 -1.13 0.16
N LEU A 83 5.22 0.11 -0.05
CA LEU A 83 5.46 1.04 1.06
C LEU A 83 4.21 1.84 1.46
N ILE A 84 3.18 1.80 0.63
CA ILE A 84 1.90 2.50 0.83
C ILE A 84 0.80 1.44 0.91
N GLY A 85 -0.15 1.59 1.83
CA GLY A 85 -1.28 0.67 1.99
C GLY A 85 -1.34 0.04 3.37
N SER A 86 -1.49 -1.29 3.42
CA SER A 86 -1.65 -2.01 4.69
C SER A 86 -0.32 -2.29 5.39
N LEU A 87 -0.31 -2.27 6.72
CA LEU A 87 0.87 -2.67 7.51
C LEU A 87 1.32 -4.11 7.24
N LYS A 88 0.40 -4.97 6.81
CA LYS A 88 0.72 -6.34 6.39
C LYS A 88 1.54 -6.30 5.10
N GLY A 89 1.05 -5.61 4.06
CA GLY A 89 1.74 -5.43 2.78
C GLY A 89 3.13 -4.80 2.95
N MET A 90 3.22 -3.74 3.77
CA MET A 90 4.50 -3.09 4.08
C MET A 90 5.54 -4.02 4.70
N LYS A 91 5.16 -5.09 5.38
CA LYS A 91 6.13 -6.03 5.98
C LYS A 91 6.58 -7.10 4.99
N LEU A 92 5.84 -7.31 3.91
CA LEU A 92 6.15 -8.33 2.91
C LEU A 92 7.28 -7.87 1.99
N ARG A 93 8.07 -8.85 1.56
CA ARG A 93 9.13 -8.70 0.58
C ARG A 93 8.80 -9.64 -0.55
N HIS A 94 8.87 -9.14 -1.77
CA HIS A 94 8.57 -9.89 -2.97
C HIS A 94 9.82 -9.94 -3.83
N PRO A 95 10.24 -11.11 -4.34
CA PRO A 95 11.35 -11.16 -5.28
C PRO A 95 11.01 -10.32 -6.52
N ARG A 96 11.93 -9.48 -6.99
CA ARG A 96 11.68 -8.60 -8.15
C ARG A 96 11.32 -9.41 -9.41
N GLU A 97 11.84 -10.63 -9.52
CA GLU A 97 11.52 -11.57 -10.60
C GLU A 97 10.01 -11.85 -10.77
N ASP A 98 9.19 -11.69 -9.72
CA ASP A 98 7.73 -11.82 -9.82
C ASP A 98 7.10 -10.79 -10.76
N PHE A 99 7.79 -9.67 -10.94
CA PHE A 99 7.34 -8.52 -11.72
C PHE A 99 8.14 -8.37 -13.04
N ALA A 100 9.07 -9.29 -13.33
CA ALA A 100 9.95 -9.19 -14.49
C ALA A 100 9.24 -9.31 -15.85
N SER A 101 8.05 -9.90 -15.88
CA SER A 101 7.22 -10.01 -17.08
C SER A 101 5.75 -10.15 -16.71
N VAL A 102 4.89 -10.07 -17.72
CA VAL A 102 3.46 -10.37 -17.60
C VAL A 102 3.16 -11.75 -18.17
N VAL A 103 2.14 -12.40 -17.63
CA VAL A 103 1.49 -13.58 -18.20
C VAL A 103 0.03 -13.24 -18.44
N TYR A 104 -0.56 -13.77 -19.50
CA TYR A 104 -1.97 -13.51 -19.81
C TYR A 104 -2.86 -14.60 -19.21
N LYS A 105 -4.01 -14.17 -18.68
CA LYS A 105 -5.03 -15.04 -18.11
C LYS A 105 -6.39 -14.70 -18.70
N ASP A 106 -7.20 -15.73 -18.92
CA ASP A 106 -8.60 -15.55 -19.30
C ASP A 106 -9.40 -15.00 -18.12
N PHE A 107 -10.08 -13.89 -18.35
CA PHE A 107 -11.07 -13.33 -17.44
C PHE A 107 -12.22 -12.75 -18.26
N GLU A 108 -13.42 -13.31 -18.06
CA GLU A 108 -14.65 -12.88 -18.76
C GLU A 108 -14.51 -12.80 -20.30
N GLY A 109 -13.79 -13.75 -20.90
CA GLY A 109 -13.56 -13.81 -22.35
C GLY A 109 -12.45 -12.87 -22.86
N HIS A 110 -11.75 -12.19 -21.97
CA HIS A 110 -10.63 -11.30 -22.29
C HIS A 110 -9.31 -11.83 -21.74
N GLN A 111 -8.23 -11.61 -22.48
CA GLN A 111 -6.87 -11.89 -22.02
C GLN A 111 -6.37 -10.70 -21.19
N ILE A 112 -6.25 -10.89 -19.87
CA ILE A 112 -5.79 -9.86 -18.94
C ILE A 112 -4.33 -10.12 -18.56
N PRO A 113 -3.44 -9.12 -18.65
CA PRO A 113 -2.07 -9.26 -18.19
C PRO A 113 -2.03 -9.27 -16.66
N VAL A 114 -1.32 -10.24 -16.09
CA VAL A 114 -1.01 -10.31 -14.66
C VAL A 114 0.50 -10.48 -14.48
N MET A 115 1.05 -10.04 -13.35
CA MET A 115 2.47 -10.23 -13.01
C MET A 115 2.84 -11.72 -13.06
N LYS A 116 4.04 -12.06 -13.57
CA LYS A 116 4.55 -13.45 -13.66
C LYS A 116 4.40 -14.21 -12.35
N GLY A 117 4.67 -13.55 -11.23
CA GLY A 117 4.62 -14.09 -9.88
C GLY A 117 3.27 -14.06 -9.17
N TYR A 118 2.15 -13.85 -9.88
CA TYR A 118 0.86 -13.54 -9.25
C TYR A 118 0.46 -14.58 -8.19
N GLU A 119 0.70 -15.88 -8.40
CA GLU A 119 0.33 -16.90 -7.42
C GLU A 119 1.07 -16.77 -6.10
N ARG A 120 2.39 -16.53 -6.15
CA ARG A 120 3.21 -16.33 -4.95
C ARG A 120 2.76 -15.09 -4.21
N TYR A 121 2.58 -13.98 -4.94
CA TYR A 121 2.10 -12.72 -4.39
C TYR A 121 0.74 -12.87 -3.71
N LEU A 122 -0.23 -13.51 -4.40
CA LEU A 122 -1.56 -13.72 -3.87
C LEU A 122 -1.55 -14.62 -2.61
N ARG A 123 -0.75 -15.69 -2.62
CA ARG A 123 -0.61 -16.56 -1.45
C ARG A 123 0.02 -15.86 -0.25
N LEU A 124 1.02 -15.01 -0.47
CA LEU A 124 1.68 -14.27 0.61
C LEU A 124 0.73 -13.28 1.31
N ILE A 125 -0.10 -12.58 0.54
CA ILE A 125 -0.97 -11.54 1.08
C ILE A 125 -2.30 -12.12 1.59
N TRP A 126 -2.93 -13.06 0.87
CA TRP A 126 -4.28 -13.55 1.18
C TRP A 126 -4.33 -14.99 1.68
N GLY A 127 -3.23 -15.76 1.62
CA GLY A 127 -3.22 -17.18 2.00
C GLY A 127 -3.81 -18.05 0.89
N ASP A 128 -4.77 -18.92 1.22
CA ASP A 128 -5.49 -19.69 0.20
C ASP A 128 -6.53 -18.82 -0.51
N TYR A 129 -6.05 -17.94 -1.38
CA TYR A 129 -6.84 -16.92 -2.06
C TYR A 129 -7.91 -17.47 -3.01
N MET A 130 -7.84 -18.77 -3.34
CA MET A 130 -8.83 -19.46 -4.17
C MET A 130 -10.04 -19.95 -3.36
N GLN A 131 -9.96 -19.88 -2.03
CA GLN A 131 -11.08 -20.17 -1.14
C GLN A 131 -11.73 -18.87 -0.69
N LEU A 132 -13.06 -18.84 -0.73
CA LEU A 132 -13.81 -17.74 -0.13
C LEU A 132 -13.52 -17.70 1.37
N PRO A 133 -13.40 -16.51 1.98
CA PRO A 133 -13.25 -16.39 3.42
C PRO A 133 -14.48 -16.99 4.14
N PRO A 134 -14.40 -17.29 5.45
CA PRO A 134 -15.57 -17.71 6.24
C PRO A 134 -16.74 -16.73 6.11
N ILE A 135 -17.99 -17.21 6.22
CA ILE A 135 -19.20 -16.40 5.98
C ILE A 135 -19.21 -15.13 6.85
N GLU A 136 -18.73 -15.26 8.08
CA GLU A 136 -18.66 -14.21 9.09
C GLU A 136 -17.70 -13.08 8.68
N GLN A 137 -16.76 -13.37 7.76
CA GLN A 137 -15.80 -12.42 7.22
C GLN A 137 -16.18 -11.89 5.83
N ARG A 138 -17.26 -12.42 5.21
CA ARG A 138 -17.79 -11.95 3.91
C ARG A 138 -18.65 -10.70 4.09
N VAL A 139 -18.08 -9.70 4.75
CA VAL A 139 -18.71 -8.40 4.98
C VAL A 139 -18.00 -7.32 4.17
N ALA A 140 -18.74 -6.30 3.75
CA ALA A 140 -18.15 -5.16 3.05
C ALA A 140 -17.13 -4.45 3.97
N LYS A 141 -15.91 -4.24 3.47
CA LYS A 141 -14.85 -3.51 4.20
C LYS A 141 -14.88 -2.00 3.97
N HIS A 142 -15.68 -1.57 3.00
CA HIS A 142 -15.90 -0.18 2.64
C HIS A 142 -17.40 0.05 2.54
N ASP A 143 -17.86 1.17 3.10
CA ASP A 143 -19.24 1.60 2.94
C ASP A 143 -19.38 2.30 1.59
N ALA A 144 -20.29 1.79 0.75
CA ALA A 144 -20.67 2.48 -0.47
C ALA A 144 -21.70 3.56 -0.11
N VAL A 145 -21.32 4.83 -0.23
CA VAL A 145 -22.24 5.97 0.01
C VAL A 145 -23.14 6.21 -1.21
N PHE A 146 -22.63 5.92 -2.41
CA PHE A 146 -23.35 6.06 -3.67
C PHE A 146 -22.72 5.12 -4.70
N ALA A 147 -23.56 4.44 -5.49
CA ALA A 147 -23.14 3.61 -6.62
C ALA A 147 -24.19 3.75 -7.73
N ASP A 148 -23.78 4.34 -8.86
CA ASP A 148 -24.60 4.44 -10.05
C ASP A 148 -24.08 3.44 -11.09
N LEU A 149 -24.95 2.51 -11.47
CA LEU A 149 -24.66 1.47 -12.46
C LEU A 149 -25.36 1.75 -13.80
N HIS A 150 -26.10 2.85 -13.91
CA HIS A 150 -26.96 3.18 -15.03
C HIS A 150 -26.49 4.42 -15.80
N THR A 151 -25.83 5.37 -15.13
CA THR A 151 -25.27 6.56 -15.78
C THR A 151 -23.81 6.31 -16.17
N PRO A 152 -23.46 6.35 -17.47
CA PRO A 152 -22.08 6.18 -17.92
C PRO A 152 -21.22 7.40 -17.55
N TYR A 153 -19.92 7.22 -17.36
CA TYR A 153 -18.98 8.28 -16.93
C TYR A 153 -18.86 9.51 -17.87
N LYS A 154 -19.50 9.46 -19.06
CA LYS A 154 -19.43 10.47 -20.11
C LYS A 154 -20.63 11.44 -20.12
N GLU A 155 -21.67 11.15 -19.35
CA GLU A 155 -22.80 12.05 -19.11
C GLU A 155 -22.54 12.91 -17.86
#